data_AF-A0A6N7SPI9-F1
#
_entry.id   AF-A0A6N7SPI9-F1
#
_cell.length_a   1.000
_cell.length_b   1.000
_cell.length_c   1.000
_cell.angle_alpha   90.00
_cell.angle_beta   90.00
_cell.angle_gamma   90.00
#
_symmetry.space_group_name_H-M   'P 1'
#
loop_
_entity.id
_entity.type
_entity.pdbx_description
1 polymer ?
#
loop_
_entity_poly.entity_id
_entity_poly.type
_entity_poly.pdbx_seq_one_letter_code
_entity_poly.pdbx_strand_id
1 'polypeptide(L)' 'MTGRNIARYIHDPEISGKDACVIFHKHRASHPYHQHGKARNLRQALKKIKGHDEFQMNGRK' A
#
# COMPACT_ATOMS: atom_id res chain seq x y z
N MET A 1 -2.84 -19.44 2.70
CA MET A 1 -2.37 -18.40 3.64
C MET A 1 -3.53 -17.47 3.97
N THR A 2 -4.03 -17.51 5.21
CA THR A 2 -5.18 -16.74 5.71
C THR A 2 -4.78 -15.34 6.23
N GLY A 3 -3.97 -14.61 5.46
CA GLY A 3 -3.63 -13.21 5.77
C GLY A 3 -4.51 -12.27 4.96
N ARG A 4 -5.54 -11.68 5.57
CA ARG A 4 -6.23 -10.54 4.95
C ARG A 4 -5.23 -9.39 4.84
N ASN A 5 -4.85 -9.02 3.62
CA ASN A 5 -4.08 -7.81 3.34
C ASN A 5 -4.97 -6.59 3.60
N ILE A 6 -4.50 -5.66 4.44
CA ILE A 6 -5.25 -4.46 4.79
C ILE A 6 -4.37 -3.26 4.50
N ALA A 7 -4.72 -2.51 3.47
CA ALA A 7 -4.02 -1.28 3.08
C ALA A 7 -4.77 -0.05 3.58
N ARG A 8 -4.02 0.97 4.02
CA ARG A 8 -4.51 2.30 4.35
C ARG A 8 -3.68 3.32 3.57
N TYR A 9 -4.30 4.37 3.07
CA TYR A 9 -3.58 5.48 2.48
C TYR A 9 -3.97 6.78 3.16
N ILE A 10 -3.04 7.73 3.21
CA ILE A 10 -3.28 9.11 3.61
C ILE A 10 -2.96 9.95 2.38
N HIS A 11 -3.92 10.79 1.96
CA HIS A 11 -3.75 11.75 0.89
C HIS A 11 -3.75 13.15 1.49
N ASP A 12 -2.68 13.89 1.24
CA ASP A 12 -2.62 15.32 1.53
C ASP A 12 -3.02 16.08 0.26
N PRO A 13 -4.16 16.80 0.27
CA PRO A 13 -4.61 17.56 -0.89
C PRO A 13 -3.75 18.80 -1.17
N GLU A 14 -2.97 19.27 -0.20
CA GLU A 14 -2.10 20.45 -0.33
C GLU A 14 -0.73 20.09 -0.93
N ILE A 15 -0.32 18.83 -0.83
CA ILE A 15 0.91 18.31 -1.43
C ILE A 15 0.61 17.71 -2.81
N SER A 16 1.14 18.33 -3.87
CA SER A 16 1.08 17.79 -5.22
C SER A 16 2.35 17.00 -5.59
N GLY A 17 2.25 16.07 -6.54
CA GLY A 17 3.41 15.33 -7.05
C GLY A 17 3.74 14.05 -6.27
N LYS A 18 5.01 13.60 -6.27
CA LYS A 18 5.44 12.24 -5.87
C LYS A 18 5.14 11.84 -4.41
N ASP A 19 4.85 12.81 -3.55
CA ASP A 19 4.62 12.62 -2.13
C ASP A 19 3.16 12.88 -1.70
N ALA A 20 2.26 13.15 -2.65
CA ALA A 20 0.85 13.45 -2.38
C ALA A 20 0.08 12.34 -1.66
N CYS A 21 0.54 11.09 -1.77
CA CYS A 21 -0.05 9.94 -1.10
C CYS A 21 1.02 9.11 -0.40
N VAL A 22 0.84 8.87 0.91
CA VAL A 22 1.63 7.90 1.67
C VAL A 22 0.83 6.62 1.86
N ILE A 23 1.46 5.49 1.53
CA ILE A 23 0.85 4.16 1.54
C ILE A 23 1.32 3.43 2.79
N PHE A 24 0.38 3.00 3.62
CA PHE A 24 0.62 2.13 4.76
C PHE A 24 0.03 0.74 4.50
N HIS A 25 0.81 -0.30 4.79
CA HIS A 25 0.40 -1.69 4.53
C HIS A 25 0.65 -2.59 5.73
N LYS A 26 -0.10 -3.68 5.83
CA LYS A 26 0.19 -4.81 6.72
C LYS A 26 -0.36 -6.12 6.16
N HIS A 27 0.32 -7.21 6.50
CA HIS A 27 0.03 -8.55 5.99
C HIS A 27 -0.85 -9.40 6.91
N ARG A 28 -1.04 -8.97 8.15
CA ARG A 28 -1.88 -9.65 9.13
C ARG A 28 -2.62 -8.61 9.95
N ALA A 29 -3.85 -8.92 10.35
CA ALA A 29 -4.67 -8.00 11.13
C ALA A 29 -4.00 -7.58 12.45
N SER A 30 -3.25 -8.49 13.09
CA SER A 30 -2.54 -8.24 14.35
C SER A 30 -1.26 -7.40 14.22
N HIS A 31 -0.73 -7.21 13.02
CA HIS A 31 0.51 -6.46 12.83
C HIS A 31 0.24 -4.95 12.79
N PRO A 32 1.20 -4.11 13.22
CA PRO A 32 1.12 -2.69 12.98
C PRO A 32 1.19 -2.40 11.48
N TYR A 33 0.59 -1.29 11.06
CA TYR A 33 0.84 -0.74 9.74
C TYR A 33 2.29 -0.28 9.63
N HIS A 34 2.93 -0.55 8.50
CA HIS A 34 4.23 0.03 8.16
C HIS A 34 4.09 0.88 6.89
N GLN A 35 4.90 1.93 6.78
CA GLN A 35 4.96 2.72 5.54
C GLN A 35 5.54 1.83 4.44
N HIS A 36 4.72 1.55 3.43
CA HIS A 36 5.10 0.72 2.30
C HIS A 36 5.75 1.57 1.20
N GLY A 37 5.25 2.78 0.98
CA GLY A 37 5.81 3.67 -0.02
C GLY A 37 4.98 4.93 -0.23
N LYS A 38 5.31 5.68 -1.28
CA LYS A 38 4.60 6.90 -1.66
C LYS A 38 4.11 6.83 -3.11
N ALA A 39 3.11 7.63 -3.44
CA ALA A 39 2.52 7.72 -4.76
C ALA A 39 2.06 9.14 -5.08
N ARG A 40 1.92 9.42 -6.39
CA ARG A 40 1.51 10.73 -6.90
C ARG A 40 0.02 11.02 -6.75
N ASN A 41 -0.77 9.96 -6.61
CA ASN A 41 -2.22 10.01 -6.52
C ASN A 41 -2.75 8.66 -6.03
N LEU A 42 -4.03 8.65 -5.65
CA LEU A 42 -4.73 7.46 -5.18
C LEU A 42 -4.70 6.31 -6.19
N ARG A 43 -4.88 6.59 -7.49
CA ARG A 43 -4.87 5.56 -8.53
C ARG A 43 -3.54 4.81 -8.57
N GLN A 44 -2.42 5.53 -8.49
CA GLN A 44 -1.10 4.93 -8.45
C GLN A 44 -0.87 4.17 -7.14
N ALA A 45 -1.35 4.69 -5.99
CA ALA A 45 -1.26 4.00 -4.71
C ALA A 45 -1.97 2.64 -4.75
N LEU A 46 -3.20 2.60 -5.26
CA LEU A 46 -3.98 1.37 -5.40
C LEU A 46 -3.31 0.36 -6.33
N LYS A 47 -2.74 0.81 -7.45
CA LYS A 47 -1.99 -0.08 -8.37
C LYS A 47 -0.77 -0.70 -7.69
N LYS A 48 -0.02 0.08 -6.89
CA LYS A 48 1.13 -0.42 -6.13
C LYS A 48 0.74 -1.48 -5.11
N ILE A 49 -0.32 -1.23 -4.33
CA ILE A 49 -0.83 -2.18 -3.34
C ILE A 49 -1.24 -3.49 -4.03
N LYS A 50 -2.06 -3.42 -5.08
CA LYS A 50 -2.52 -4.60 -5.82
C LYS A 50 -1.37 -5.41 -6.40
N GLY A 51 -0.45 -4.76 -7.12
CA GLY A 51 0.70 -5.46 -7.71
C GLY A 51 1.63 -6.07 -6.67
N HIS A 52 1.82 -5.40 -5.52
CA HIS A 52 2.58 -5.98 -4.41
C HIS A 52 1.90 -7.24 -3.86
N ASP A 53 0.58 -7.18 -3.65
CA ASP A 53 -0.17 -8.32 -3.11
C ASP A 53 -0.21 -9.48 -4.10
N GLU A 54 -0.39 -9.22 -5.40
CA GLU A 54 -0.26 -10.22 -6.47
C GLU A 54 1.12 -10.89 -6.43
N PHE A 55 2.19 -10.11 -6.29
CA PHE A 55 3.56 -10.64 -6.17
C PHE A 55 3.74 -11.50 -4.90
N GLN A 56 3.25 -11.07 -3.74
CA GLN A 56 3.34 -11.86 -2.51
C GLN A 56 2.55 -13.18 -2.61
N MET A 57 1.35 -13.13 -3.18
CA MET A 57 0.43 -14.28 -3.25
C MET A 57 0.83 -15.31 -4.30
N ASN A 58 1.39 -14.86 -5.44
CA ASN A 58 1.86 -15.75 -6.51
C ASN A 58 3.27 -16.30 -6.24
N GLY A 59 3.76 -16.12 -5.02
CA GLY A 59 5.05 -16.59 -4.57
C GLY A 59 6.13 -15.55 -4.83
N ARG A 60 6.60 -14.93 -3.76
CA ARG A 60 8.04 -14.77 -3.60
C ARG A 60 8.67 -16.15 -3.78
N LYS A 61 9.14 -16.48 -4.97
CA LYS A 61 10.36 -17.28 -5.06
C LYS A 61 11.52 -16.38 -4.66
#